data_AF-A0A524JJY1-F1
#
_entry.id   AF-A0A524JJY1-F1
#
_cell.length_a   1.000
_cell.length_b   1.000
_cell.length_c   1.000
_cell.angle_alpha   90.00
_cell.angle_beta   90.00
_cell.angle_gamma   90.00
#
_symmetry.space_group_name_H-M   'P 1'
#
loop_
_entity.id
_entity.type
_entity.pdbx_description
1 polymer ?
#
loop_
_entity_poly.entity_id
_entity_poly.type
_entity_poly.pdbx_seq_one_letter_code
_entity_poly.pdbx_strand_id
1 'polypeptide(L)' 'MTDSPLSISFLRHLHQPFYKNPDSEFYKLPWVRLHGTKKHLD' A
#
# COMPACT_ATOMS: atom_id res chain seq x y z
N MET A 1 13.81 -35.28 3.41
CA MET A 1 13.21 -33.99 3.82
C MET A 1 14.25 -33.32 4.70
N THR A 2 14.63 -32.07 4.44
CA THR A 2 15.67 -31.40 5.24
C THR A 2 15.14 -31.16 6.66
N ASP A 3 15.92 -31.51 7.67
CA ASP A 3 15.56 -31.36 9.10
C ASP A 3 15.44 -29.89 9.55
N SER A 4 15.85 -28.94 8.71
CA SER A 4 15.74 -27.50 8.98
C SER A 4 14.72 -26.84 8.04
N PRO A 5 13.79 -26.03 8.58
CA PRO A 5 12.85 -25.26 7.77
C PRO A 5 13.54 -24.06 7.08
N LEU A 6 13.09 -23.73 5.87
CA LEU A 6 13.53 -22.53 5.15
C LEU A 6 12.94 -21.27 5.80
N SER A 7 13.81 -20.32 6.16
CA SER A 7 13.37 -19.02 6.66
C SER A 7 13.03 -18.10 5.49
N ILE A 8 11.76 -17.70 5.39
CA ILE A 8 11.24 -16.82 4.33
C ILE A 8 10.71 -15.54 4.98
N SER A 9 10.97 -14.40 4.35
CA SER A 9 10.40 -13.11 4.75
C SER A 9 9.74 -12.43 3.55
N PHE A 10 8.52 -11.94 3.75
CA PHE A 10 7.80 -11.14 2.77
C PHE A 10 7.83 -9.67 3.17
N LEU A 11 8.27 -8.80 2.27
CA LEU A 11 8.23 -7.36 2.45
C LEU A 11 7.31 -6.75 1.39
N ARG A 12 6.29 -6.00 1.83
CA ARG A 12 5.36 -5.31 0.95
C ARG A 12 5.60 -3.81 1.02
N HIS A 13 6.03 -3.21 -0.07
CA HIS A 13 6.16 -1.76 -0.18
C HIS A 13 4.81 -1.16 -0.59
N LEU A 14 4.12 -0.55 0.36
CA LEU A 14 2.85 0.13 0.11
C LEU A 14 3.10 1.63 -0.07
N HIS A 15 3.02 2.10 -1.31
CA HIS A 15 3.19 3.51 -1.65
C HIS A 15 1.84 4.16 -1.97
N GLN A 16 1.53 5.24 -1.26
CA GLN A 16 0.45 6.15 -1.63
C GLN A 16 1.06 7.40 -2.32
N PRO A 17 0.62 7.76 -3.54
CA PRO A 17 1.07 8.98 -4.21
C PRO A 17 0.67 10.24 -3.45
N PHE A 18 1.43 11.33 -3.68
CA PHE A 18 1.07 12.64 -3.17
C PHE A 18 -0.07 13.25 -3.99
N TYR A 19 -1.18 13.54 -3.31
CA TYR A 19 -2.43 13.97 -3.94
C TYR A 19 -2.80 15.44 -3.67
N LYS A 20 -1.94 16.20 -2.96
CA LYS A 20 -2.20 17.62 -2.69
C LYS A 20 -2.01 18.42 -3.97
N ASN A 21 -3.03 19.19 -4.35
CA ASN A 21 -2.86 20.25 -5.31
C ASN A 21 -2.06 21.40 -4.65
N PRO A 22 -0.89 21.79 -5.17
CA PRO A 22 -0.09 22.86 -4.57
C PRO A 22 -0.80 24.21 -4.57
N ASP A 23 -1.66 24.48 -5.56
CA ASP A 23 -2.28 25.79 -5.73
C ASP A 23 -3.57 25.95 -4.91
N SER A 24 -4.30 24.85 -4.69
CA SER A 24 -5.62 24.88 -4.06
C SER A 24 -5.65 24.21 -2.68
N GLU A 25 -4.52 23.71 -2.21
CA GLU A 25 -4.33 22.88 -1.00
C GLU A 25 -5.24 21.65 -0.88
N PHE A 26 -5.96 21.33 -1.96
CA PHE A 26 -6.98 20.29 -1.96
C PHE A 26 -6.37 18.94 -2.31
N TYR A 27 -6.76 17.91 -1.57
CA TYR A 27 -6.31 16.55 -1.83
C TYR A 27 -7.32 15.83 -2.73
N LYS A 28 -6.95 15.64 -4.00
CA LYS A 28 -7.72 14.78 -4.91
C LYS A 28 -7.30 13.35 -4.60
N LEU A 29 -8.07 12.64 -3.77
CA LEU A 29 -7.80 11.28 -3.29
C LEU A 29 -8.56 10.18 -4.09
N PRO A 30 -8.51 10.14 -5.45
CA PRO A 30 -9.41 9.33 -6.26
C PRO A 30 -9.29 7.83 -6.00
N TRP A 31 -8.10 7.38 -5.60
CA TRP A 31 -7.78 5.97 -5.44
C TRP A 31 -7.72 5.53 -3.99
N VAL A 32 -7.83 6.44 -3.01
CA VAL A 32 -7.65 6.10 -1.59
C VAL A 32 -8.72 5.13 -1.11
N ARG A 33 -10.00 5.40 -1.42
CA ARG A 33 -11.09 4.49 -1.03
C ARG A 33 -10.96 3.14 -1.73
N LEU A 34 -10.66 3.12 -3.03
CA LEU A 34 -10.52 1.88 -3.80
C LEU A 34 -9.33 1.03 -3.33
N HIS A 35 -8.18 1.64 -3.08
CA HIS A 35 -6.99 0.94 -2.60
C HIS A 35 -7.13 0.51 -1.15
N GLY A 36 -7.79 1.31 -0.31
CA GLY A 36 -8.08 0.95 1.08
C GLY A 36 -8.97 -0.29 1.17
N THR A 37 -10.06 -0.34 0.41
CA THR A 37 -10.97 -1.50 0.46
C THR A 37 -10.41 -2.73 -0.25
N LYS A 38 -9.68 -2.56 -1.36
CA LYS A 38 -9.18 -3.70 -2.15
C LYS A 38 -7.85 -4.27 -1.70
N LYS A 39 -6.93 -3.44 -1.18
CA LYS A 39 -5.54 -3.85 -0.91
C LYS A 39 -5.14 -3.81 0.57
N HIS A 40 -6.00 -3.26 1.44
CA HIS A 40 -5.69 -3.08 2.85
C HIS A 40 -6.71 -3.74 3.79
N LEU A 41 -7.79 -4.34 3.26
CA LEU A 41 -8.81 -5.00 4.07
C LEU A 41 -8.72 -6.53 4.09
N ASP A 42 -7.74 -7.12 3.41
CA ASP A 42 -7.39 -8.55 3.38
C ASP A 42 -5.86 -8.70 3.43
#